data_AF-A0A916AS11-F1
#
_entry.id   AF-A0A916AS11-F1
#
_cell.length_a   1.000
_cell.length_b   1.000
_cell.length_c   1.000
_cell.angle_alpha   90.00
_cell.angle_beta   90.00
_cell.angle_gamma   90.00
#
_symmetry.space_group_name_H-M   'P 1'
#
loop_
_entity.id
_entity.type
_entity.pdbx_description
1 polymer ?
#
loop_
_entity_poly.entity_id
_entity_poly.type
_entity_poly.pdbx_seq_one_letter_code
_entity_poly.pdbx_strand_id
1 'polypeptide(L)'
;MSKKVVINDIFEEIDERLITQGVPIKLRYMEAVGEVSAYFGNVPIPLSPKSLLPNNEIGNQLCVWLHDWYDAKYGKLQSFNSDLGFFYQKIRGDLWHYRVPNFVGTCNFFIDKNLTVCGAHNETNIMRMSSNMTQAYVNSLTDAELSSLMASFRSALESFEILSGWRLAKIPFCQAIEADLKTISVQLQTNAMNYGQARWAYSQCAEKILKAWLLKAGISEKRLKDKYGHSIHKLVNAFNKHYNEQLSSDKFDAITCSPSARYDEDDFSSEDIIEAQNWLFETIKTIGFSPKLATI
;
A
#
# COMPACT_ATOMS: atom_id res chain seq x y z
N MET A 1 3.24 46.71 23.86
CA MET A 1 2.39 46.49 22.66
C MET A 1 2.39 45.00 22.36
N SER A 2 1.30 44.28 22.65
CA SER A 2 1.22 42.88 22.22
C SER A 2 1.10 42.88 20.69
N LYS A 3 2.03 42.20 20.02
CA LYS A 3 1.95 41.98 18.58
C LYS A 3 0.62 41.25 18.33
N LYS A 4 -0.30 41.85 17.57
CA LYS A 4 -1.50 41.15 17.12
C LYS A 4 -1.00 39.98 16.26
N VAL A 5 -1.24 38.77 16.74
CA VAL A 5 -0.91 37.56 16.00
C VAL A 5 -1.96 37.38 14.92
N VAL A 6 -1.54 37.39 13.66
CA VAL A 6 -2.38 36.98 12.53
C VAL A 6 -2.16 35.49 12.35
N ILE A 7 -3.19 34.70 12.62
CA ILE A 7 -3.03 33.24 12.71
C ILE A 7 -2.59 32.60 11.39
N ASN A 8 -3.02 33.15 10.26
CA ASN A 8 -2.62 32.69 8.93
C ASN A 8 -1.12 32.86 8.69
N ASP A 9 -0.48 33.90 9.25
CA ASP A 9 0.96 34.11 9.11
C ASP A 9 1.74 33.00 9.85
N ILE A 10 1.22 32.55 11.00
CA ILE A 10 1.80 31.41 11.73
C ILE A 10 1.67 30.13 10.89
N PHE A 11 0.50 29.90 10.30
CA PHE A 11 0.27 28.71 9.47
C PHE A 11 1.19 28.70 8.24
N GLU A 12 1.37 29.84 7.58
CA GLU A 12 2.31 29.98 6.47
C GLU A 12 3.76 29.73 6.91
N GLU A 13 4.21 30.33 8.03
CA GLU A 13 5.57 30.14 8.55
C GLU A 13 5.87 28.67 8.89
N ILE A 14 4.90 27.99 9.53
CA ILE A 14 5.02 26.55 9.86
C ILE A 14 5.08 25.73 8.57
N ASP A 15 4.21 26.00 7.61
CA ASP A 15 4.15 25.25 6.35
C ASP A 15 5.42 25.46 5.49
N GLU A 16 5.96 26.68 5.42
CA GLU A 16 7.25 26.98 4.78
C GLU A 16 8.41 26.20 5.41
N ARG A 17 8.41 26.06 6.75
CA ARG A 17 9.37 25.22 7.45
C ARG A 17 9.22 23.76 7.07
N LEU A 18 8.00 23.22 7.05
CA LEU A 18 7.72 21.84 6.64
C LEU A 18 8.08 21.58 5.17
N ILE A 19 7.89 22.56 4.28
CA ILE A 19 8.36 22.53 2.89
C ILE A 19 9.88 22.41 2.85
N THR A 20 10.59 23.26 3.60
CA THR A 20 12.05 23.29 3.65
C THR A 20 12.63 21.98 4.19
N GLN A 21 11.93 21.33 5.11
CA GLN A 21 12.28 20.00 5.64
C GLN A 21 11.95 18.85 4.67
N GLY A 22 11.33 19.13 3.52
CA GLY A 22 10.95 18.11 2.54
C GLY A 22 9.73 17.27 2.94
N VAL A 23 8.91 17.73 3.89
CA VAL A 23 7.70 17.00 4.31
C VAL A 23 6.72 16.94 3.13
N PRO A 24 6.26 15.74 2.71
CA PRO A 24 5.28 15.60 1.63
C PRO A 24 3.97 16.30 1.98
N ILE A 25 3.32 16.95 1.00
CA ILE A 25 2.04 17.70 1.19
C ILE A 25 1.01 16.92 2.02
N LYS A 26 0.88 15.61 1.76
CA LYS A 26 -0.07 14.71 2.45
C LYS A 26 0.17 14.52 3.95
N LEU A 27 1.39 14.78 4.41
CA LEU A 27 1.77 14.64 5.83
C LEU A 27 1.85 16.01 6.53
N ARG A 28 1.94 17.11 5.78
CA ARG A 28 2.15 18.46 6.34
C ARG A 28 1.08 18.86 7.34
N TYR A 29 -0.20 18.61 7.05
CA TYR A 29 -1.27 18.96 7.98
C TYR A 29 -1.09 18.26 9.34
N MET A 30 -0.74 16.97 9.35
CA MET A 30 -0.53 16.20 10.58
C MET A 30 0.66 16.74 11.40
N GLU A 31 1.76 17.06 10.72
CA GLU A 31 2.93 17.66 11.37
C GLU A 31 2.63 19.09 11.86
N ALA A 32 1.91 19.88 11.06
CA ALA A 32 1.50 21.24 11.39
C ALA A 32 0.60 21.29 12.62
N VAL A 33 -0.26 20.29 12.85
CA VAL A 33 -1.04 20.18 14.09
C VAL A 33 -0.13 20.17 15.32
N GLY A 34 0.98 19.41 15.28
CA GLY A 34 1.96 19.36 16.36
C GLY A 34 2.70 20.69 16.53
N GLU A 35 3.15 21.30 15.44
CA GLU A 35 3.87 22.57 15.43
C GLU A 35 3.01 23.75 15.92
N VAL A 36 1.73 23.81 15.50
CA VAL A 36 0.76 24.81 15.97
C VAL A 36 0.45 24.57 17.45
N SER A 37 0.27 23.32 17.87
CA SER A 37 0.07 22.98 19.28
C SER A 37 1.22 23.52 20.13
N ALA A 38 2.47 23.25 19.73
CA ALA A 38 3.66 23.75 20.41
C ALA A 38 3.72 25.28 20.44
N TYR A 39 3.42 25.95 19.32
CA TYR A 39 3.41 27.41 19.22
C TYR A 39 2.45 28.06 20.22
N PHE A 40 1.26 27.48 20.41
CA PHE A 40 0.23 27.98 21.33
C PHE A 40 0.34 27.43 22.76
N GLY A 41 1.51 26.91 23.16
CA GLY A 41 1.77 26.46 24.53
C GLY A 41 1.32 25.02 24.81
N ASN A 42 1.50 24.13 23.84
CA ASN A 42 1.12 22.71 23.89
C ASN A 42 -0.38 22.49 24.10
N VAL A 43 -1.22 23.32 23.48
CA VAL A 43 -2.67 23.15 23.48
C VAL A 43 -3.02 21.88 22.71
N PRO A 44 -3.82 20.95 23.25
CA PRO A 44 -4.22 19.76 22.50
C PRO A 44 -5.08 20.15 21.29
N ILE A 45 -4.65 19.82 20.08
CA ILE A 45 -5.39 20.11 18.85
C ILE A 45 -5.90 18.77 18.27
N PRO A 46 -7.22 18.59 18.09
CA PRO A 46 -7.75 17.42 17.40
C PRO A 46 -7.22 17.34 15.96
N LEU A 47 -6.99 16.12 15.45
CA LEU A 47 -6.57 15.92 14.06
C LEU A 47 -7.69 16.18 13.05
N SER A 48 -8.96 16.18 13.47
CA SER A 48 -10.10 16.29 12.56
C SER A 48 -11.16 17.24 13.11
N PRO A 49 -11.70 18.17 12.30
CA PRO A 49 -12.79 19.04 12.71
C PRO A 49 -14.10 18.26 12.92
N LYS A 50 -14.17 16.98 12.50
CA LYS A 50 -15.33 16.10 12.72
C LYS A 50 -15.32 15.42 14.10
N SER A 51 -14.21 15.49 14.82
CA SER A 51 -13.99 14.79 16.09
C SER A 51 -13.39 15.74 17.13
N LEU A 52 -14.10 16.83 17.39
CA LEU A 52 -13.67 17.85 18.36
C LEU A 52 -13.65 17.29 19.78
N LEU A 53 -12.74 17.83 20.61
CA LEU A 53 -12.57 17.38 21.99
C LEU A 53 -13.51 18.15 22.93
N PRO A 54 -14.17 17.48 23.90
CA PRO A 54 -14.98 18.18 24.90
C PRO A 54 -14.09 19.10 25.76
N ASN A 55 -14.61 20.28 26.12
CA ASN A 55 -13.93 21.28 26.97
C ASN A 55 -12.57 21.77 26.43
N ASN A 56 -12.38 21.79 25.11
CA ASN A 56 -11.13 22.20 24.46
C ASN A 56 -11.35 23.33 23.43
N GLU A 57 -11.92 24.45 23.86
CA GLU A 57 -12.38 25.52 22.96
C GLU A 57 -11.27 26.05 22.03
N ILE A 58 -10.12 26.44 22.59
CA ILE A 58 -8.98 26.96 21.81
C ILE A 58 -8.43 25.90 20.85
N GLY A 59 -8.19 24.67 21.33
CA GLY A 59 -7.66 23.61 20.49
C GLY A 59 -8.59 23.20 19.36
N ASN A 60 -9.90 23.17 19.63
CA ASN A 60 -10.93 22.93 18.62
C ASN A 60 -10.98 24.07 17.59
N GLN A 61 -10.86 25.33 18.02
CA GLN A 61 -10.86 26.48 17.12
C GLN A 61 -9.62 26.50 16.23
N LEU A 62 -8.44 26.18 16.78
CA LEU A 62 -7.19 26.00 16.03
C LEU A 62 -7.30 24.86 15.02
N CYS A 63 -7.91 23.74 15.40
CA CYS A 63 -8.17 22.62 14.49
C CYS A 63 -8.99 23.05 13.27
N VAL A 64 -10.10 23.77 13.49
CA VAL A 64 -10.95 24.26 12.39
C VAL A 64 -10.18 25.24 11.49
N TRP A 65 -9.53 26.25 12.07
CA TRP A 65 -8.80 27.25 11.29
C TRP A 65 -7.64 26.65 10.49
N LEU A 66 -6.88 25.73 11.09
CA LEU A 66 -5.77 25.07 10.42
C LEU A 66 -6.28 24.17 9.29
N HIS A 67 -7.37 23.43 9.53
CA HIS A 67 -7.99 22.59 8.51
C HIS A 67 -8.46 23.40 7.31
N ASP A 68 -9.21 24.49 7.55
CA ASP A 68 -9.73 25.36 6.49
C ASP A 68 -8.60 26.01 5.68
N TRP A 69 -7.53 26.44 6.36
CA TRP A 69 -6.36 27.02 5.69
C TRP A 69 -5.64 26.01 4.79
N TYR A 70 -5.39 24.80 5.31
CA TYR A 70 -4.74 23.76 4.53
C TYR A 70 -5.62 23.29 3.35
N ASP A 71 -6.93 23.15 3.56
CA ASP A 71 -7.90 22.82 2.49
C ASP A 71 -7.95 23.89 1.41
N ALA A 72 -7.94 25.18 1.78
CA ALA A 72 -7.87 26.27 0.82
C ALA A 72 -6.55 26.26 0.02
N LYS A 73 -5.41 25.93 0.65
CA LYS A 73 -4.09 25.96 0.00
C LYS A 73 -3.81 24.73 -0.87
N TYR A 74 -4.16 23.55 -0.39
CA TYR A 74 -3.76 22.27 -0.99
C TYR A 74 -4.92 21.40 -1.46
N GLY A 75 -6.12 21.62 -0.92
CA GLY A 75 -7.33 20.86 -1.22
C GLY A 75 -7.09 19.35 -1.27
N LYS A 76 -7.48 18.73 -2.39
CA LYS A 76 -7.38 17.28 -2.59
C LYS A 76 -5.97 16.71 -2.50
N LEU A 77 -4.90 17.51 -2.70
CA LEU A 77 -3.52 17.02 -2.61
C LEU A 77 -3.13 16.55 -1.22
N GLN A 78 -3.88 16.97 -0.19
CA GLN A 78 -3.73 16.49 1.18
C GLN A 78 -4.24 15.07 1.40
N SER A 79 -5.00 14.52 0.45
CA SER A 79 -5.62 13.20 0.61
C SER A 79 -4.55 12.13 0.85
N PHE A 80 -4.53 11.64 2.09
CA PHE A 80 -3.66 10.58 2.54
C PHE A 80 -4.37 9.24 2.39
N ASN A 81 -3.72 8.29 1.72
CA ASN A 81 -4.17 6.90 1.74
C ASN A 81 -3.36 6.16 2.80
N SER A 82 -4.04 5.68 3.84
CA SER A 82 -3.46 4.90 4.92
C SER A 82 -3.51 3.39 4.70
N ASP A 83 -4.08 2.91 3.59
CA ASP A 83 -4.19 1.49 3.26
C ASP A 83 -2.81 0.80 3.26
N LEU A 84 -2.78 -0.47 3.64
CA LEU A 84 -1.56 -1.29 3.56
C LEU A 84 -1.16 -1.59 2.12
N GLY A 85 -2.16 -1.68 1.24
CA GLY A 85 -1.94 -2.06 -0.16
C GLY A 85 -3.24 -2.20 -0.94
N PHE A 86 -3.18 -3.05 -1.97
CA PHE A 86 -4.30 -3.30 -2.88
C PHE A 86 -4.19 -4.70 -3.49
N PHE A 87 -5.30 -5.18 -4.04
CA PHE A 87 -5.27 -6.34 -4.93
C PHE A 87 -6.31 -6.17 -6.03
N TYR A 88 -6.15 -6.95 -7.09
CA TYR A 88 -7.10 -7.08 -8.18
C TYR A 88 -7.84 -8.40 -8.08
N GLN A 89 -9.15 -8.36 -8.28
CA GLN A 89 -10.00 -9.53 -8.40
C GLN A 89 -10.63 -9.53 -9.79
N LYS A 90 -10.41 -10.59 -10.56
CA LYS A 90 -11.13 -10.79 -11.81
C LYS A 90 -12.54 -11.30 -11.53
N ILE A 91 -13.54 -10.62 -12.07
CA ILE A 91 -14.96 -11.03 -12.00
C ILE A 91 -15.55 -10.86 -13.39
N ARG A 92 -15.96 -11.98 -14.01
CA ARG A 92 -16.62 -12.02 -15.33
C ARG A 92 -15.87 -11.31 -16.47
N GLY A 93 -14.54 -11.33 -16.43
CA GLY A 93 -13.69 -10.70 -17.45
C GLY A 93 -13.01 -9.42 -16.96
N ASP A 94 -13.64 -8.69 -16.05
CA ASP A 94 -13.18 -7.38 -15.60
C ASP A 94 -12.29 -7.48 -14.35
N LEU A 95 -11.26 -6.63 -14.30
CA LEU A 95 -10.43 -6.48 -13.11
C LEU A 95 -11.01 -5.43 -12.18
N TRP A 96 -11.36 -5.87 -10.97
CA TRP A 96 -11.83 -5.01 -9.90
C TRP A 96 -10.69 -4.72 -8.94
N HIS A 97 -10.38 -3.44 -8.76
CA HIS A 97 -9.41 -2.98 -7.77
C HIS A 97 -10.05 -2.95 -6.38
N TYR A 98 -9.39 -3.58 -5.41
CA TYR A 98 -9.77 -3.59 -4.01
C TYR A 98 -8.63 -3.06 -3.17
N ARG A 99 -8.98 -2.21 -2.20
CA ARG A 99 -8.05 -1.70 -1.19
C ARG A 99 -7.83 -2.74 -0.10
N VAL A 100 -6.60 -2.81 0.44
CA VAL A 100 -6.27 -3.57 1.63
C VAL A 100 -6.10 -2.57 2.78
N PRO A 101 -7.09 -2.47 3.70
CA PRO A 101 -7.06 -1.43 4.72
C PRO A 101 -5.96 -1.69 5.75
N ASN A 102 -5.48 -0.60 6.36
CA ASN A 102 -4.65 -0.67 7.56
C ASN A 102 -5.53 -0.48 8.79
N PHE A 103 -5.28 -1.27 9.83
CA PHE A 103 -6.01 -1.22 11.09
C PHE A 103 -5.10 -1.59 12.26
N VAL A 104 -5.49 -1.20 13.47
CA VAL A 104 -4.78 -1.52 14.71
C VAL A 104 -5.64 -2.50 15.51
N GLY A 105 -5.04 -3.60 15.97
CA GLY A 105 -5.74 -4.64 16.73
C GLY A 105 -6.36 -5.70 15.83
N THR A 106 -7.55 -6.18 16.20
CA THR A 106 -8.27 -7.22 15.45
C THR A 106 -9.38 -6.60 14.61
N CYS A 107 -9.46 -6.97 13.34
CA CYS A 107 -10.56 -6.58 12.46
C CYS A 107 -11.28 -7.81 11.90
N ASN A 108 -12.60 -7.81 11.98
CA ASN A 108 -13.48 -8.87 11.50
C ASN A 108 -13.96 -8.52 10.08
N PHE A 109 -13.37 -9.15 9.08
CA PHE A 109 -13.75 -8.94 7.69
C PHE A 109 -14.90 -9.85 7.28
N PHE A 110 -15.95 -9.28 6.70
CA PHE A 110 -17.12 -10.01 6.21
C PHE A 110 -17.53 -9.53 4.81
N ILE A 111 -18.43 -10.27 4.17
CA ILE A 111 -19.05 -9.89 2.90
C ILE A 111 -20.55 -9.71 3.15
N ASP A 112 -21.05 -8.53 2.81
CA ASP A 112 -22.48 -8.26 2.66
C ASP A 112 -22.71 -7.56 1.32
N LYS A 113 -23.69 -8.05 0.56
CA LYS A 113 -24.01 -7.49 -0.75
C LYS A 113 -24.61 -6.08 -0.64
N ASN A 114 -25.22 -5.72 0.48
CA ASN A 114 -25.69 -4.37 0.72
C ASN A 114 -24.51 -3.44 1.01
N LEU A 115 -24.17 -2.57 0.06
CA LEU A 115 -23.04 -1.65 0.15
C LEU A 115 -23.26 -0.52 1.18
N THR A 116 -24.46 -0.34 1.71
CA THR A 116 -24.69 0.56 2.85
C THR A 116 -24.22 -0.05 4.17
N VAL A 117 -24.01 -1.37 4.23
CA VAL A 117 -23.52 -2.07 5.42
C VAL A 117 -22.01 -1.90 5.52
N CYS A 118 -21.58 -1.00 6.40
CA CYS A 118 -20.16 -0.71 6.63
C CYS A 118 -19.44 -1.78 7.47
N GLY A 119 -20.16 -2.41 8.40
CA GLY A 119 -19.61 -3.07 9.59
C GLY A 119 -19.80 -2.21 10.84
N ALA A 120 -19.73 -2.84 12.02
CA ALA A 120 -19.79 -2.16 13.31
C ALA A 120 -18.54 -2.47 14.15
N HIS A 121 -18.15 -1.54 15.02
CA HIS A 121 -16.97 -1.70 15.90
C HIS A 121 -15.70 -2.04 15.13
N ASN A 122 -15.24 -3.29 15.24
CA ASN A 122 -14.03 -3.79 14.59
C ASN A 122 -14.34 -4.57 13.31
N GLU A 123 -15.55 -4.50 12.77
CA GLU A 123 -15.93 -5.19 11.55
C GLU A 123 -15.83 -4.29 10.32
N THR A 124 -15.55 -4.89 9.17
CA THR A 124 -15.64 -4.17 7.90
C THR A 124 -16.09 -5.05 6.74
N ASN A 125 -16.97 -4.49 5.90
CA ASN A 125 -17.48 -5.17 4.71
C ASN A 125 -16.49 -5.05 3.55
N ILE A 126 -15.94 -6.18 3.10
CA ILE A 126 -14.97 -6.27 1.99
C ILE A 126 -15.56 -5.72 0.69
N MET A 127 -16.86 -5.85 0.45
CA MET A 127 -17.50 -5.37 -0.79
C MET A 127 -17.34 -3.86 -1.00
N ARG A 128 -17.14 -3.10 0.08
CA ARG A 128 -16.95 -1.64 0.04
C ARG A 128 -15.50 -1.24 -0.23
N MET A 129 -14.58 -2.19 -0.29
CA MET A 129 -13.17 -1.93 -0.54
C MET A 129 -12.85 -1.69 -2.02
N SER A 130 -13.80 -1.99 -2.91
CA SER A 130 -13.78 -1.54 -4.31
C SER A 130 -14.72 -0.35 -4.49
N SER A 131 -14.16 0.83 -4.75
CA SER A 131 -14.93 2.08 -4.80
C SER A 131 -15.91 2.19 -5.98
N ASN A 132 -15.71 1.39 -7.03
CA ASN A 132 -16.41 1.54 -8.30
C ASN A 132 -17.51 0.49 -8.51
N MET A 133 -17.70 -0.42 -7.55
CA MET A 133 -18.78 -1.41 -7.64
C MET A 133 -20.13 -0.78 -7.34
N THR A 134 -21.12 -1.05 -8.19
CA THR A 134 -22.50 -0.59 -7.99
C THR A 134 -23.30 -1.62 -7.19
N GLN A 135 -24.33 -1.15 -6.48
CA GLN A 135 -25.24 -2.03 -5.74
C GLN A 135 -25.89 -3.09 -6.66
N ALA A 136 -26.25 -2.71 -7.88
CA ALA A 136 -26.82 -3.63 -8.88
C ALA A 136 -25.82 -4.72 -9.28
N TYR A 137 -24.56 -4.37 -9.50
CA TYR A 137 -23.52 -5.34 -9.85
C TYR A 137 -23.28 -6.33 -8.71
N VAL A 138 -23.11 -5.81 -7.48
CA VAL A 138 -22.86 -6.63 -6.29
C VAL A 138 -24.00 -7.60 -5.99
N ASN A 139 -25.25 -7.17 -6.17
CA ASN A 139 -26.41 -8.04 -6.01
C ASN A 139 -26.36 -9.26 -6.95
N SER A 140 -25.80 -9.07 -8.15
CA SER A 140 -25.70 -10.12 -9.17
C SER A 140 -24.61 -11.16 -8.93
N LEU A 141 -23.69 -10.93 -7.99
CA LEU A 141 -22.56 -11.84 -7.74
C LEU A 141 -23.04 -13.18 -7.19
N THR A 142 -22.42 -14.26 -7.63
CA THR A 142 -22.66 -15.62 -7.13
C THR A 142 -21.87 -15.88 -5.85
N ASP A 143 -22.30 -16.86 -5.06
CA ASP A 143 -21.58 -17.24 -3.83
C ASP A 143 -20.16 -17.74 -4.12
N ALA A 144 -19.92 -18.35 -5.30
CA ALA A 144 -18.60 -18.75 -5.76
C ALA A 144 -17.70 -17.53 -6.02
N GLU A 145 -18.22 -16.48 -6.68
CA GLU A 145 -17.50 -15.23 -6.90
C GLU A 145 -17.18 -14.52 -5.58
N LEU A 146 -18.12 -14.51 -4.63
CA LEU A 146 -17.92 -13.94 -3.29
C LEU A 146 -16.89 -14.73 -2.47
N SER A 147 -16.93 -16.07 -2.55
CA SER A 147 -15.97 -16.94 -1.86
C SER A 147 -14.55 -16.75 -2.43
N SER A 148 -14.44 -16.63 -3.75
CA SER A 148 -13.16 -16.32 -4.42
C SER A 148 -12.63 -14.95 -3.98
N LEU A 149 -13.48 -13.93 -3.94
CA LEU A 149 -13.11 -12.59 -3.45
C LEU A 149 -12.60 -12.64 -2.00
N MET A 150 -13.28 -13.34 -1.11
CA MET A 150 -12.85 -13.50 0.30
C MET A 150 -11.47 -14.17 0.39
N ALA A 151 -11.21 -15.20 -0.42
CA ALA A 151 -9.92 -15.88 -0.46
C ALA A 151 -8.79 -14.94 -0.96
N SER A 152 -9.03 -14.22 -2.04
CA SER A 152 -8.09 -13.22 -2.58
C SER A 152 -7.82 -12.11 -1.57
N PHE A 153 -8.86 -11.61 -0.90
CA PHE A 153 -8.75 -10.58 0.13
C PHE A 153 -7.86 -11.04 1.29
N ARG A 154 -8.09 -12.25 1.83
CA ARG A 154 -7.27 -12.80 2.92
C ARG A 154 -5.81 -12.95 2.51
N SER A 155 -5.56 -13.46 1.30
CA SER A 155 -4.20 -13.61 0.77
C SER A 155 -3.50 -12.25 0.62
N ALA A 156 -4.21 -11.24 0.13
CA ALA A 156 -3.68 -9.89 0.00
C ALA A 156 -3.39 -9.27 1.36
N LEU A 157 -4.34 -9.35 2.30
CA LEU A 157 -4.19 -8.81 3.65
C LEU A 157 -2.94 -9.34 4.34
N GLU A 158 -2.79 -10.67 4.39
CA GLU A 158 -1.61 -11.32 4.99
C GLU A 158 -0.30 -10.88 4.31
N SER A 159 -0.30 -10.80 2.98
CA SER A 159 0.89 -10.38 2.22
C SER A 159 1.30 -8.94 2.54
N PHE A 160 0.34 -8.01 2.62
CA PHE A 160 0.64 -6.62 2.92
C PHE A 160 0.96 -6.35 4.39
N GLU A 161 0.41 -7.15 5.32
CA GLU A 161 0.84 -7.14 6.72
C GLU A 161 2.31 -7.57 6.85
N ILE A 162 2.71 -8.64 6.16
CA ILE A 162 4.10 -9.10 6.08
C ILE A 162 5.01 -8.02 5.50
N LEU A 163 4.64 -7.42 4.35
CA LEU A 163 5.40 -6.33 3.74
C LEU A 163 5.55 -5.12 4.68
N SER A 164 4.48 -4.76 5.40
CA SER A 164 4.53 -3.70 6.41
C SER A 164 5.51 -4.05 7.53
N GLY A 165 5.53 -5.32 7.97
CA GLY A 165 6.52 -5.84 8.91
C GLY A 165 7.96 -5.71 8.39
N TRP A 166 8.22 -6.02 7.12
CA TRP A 166 9.54 -5.87 6.51
C TRP A 166 10.02 -4.42 6.46
N ARG A 167 9.11 -3.48 6.22
CA ARG A 167 9.39 -2.04 6.29
C ARG A 167 9.81 -1.62 7.70
N LEU A 168 9.10 -2.06 8.73
CA LEU A 168 9.45 -1.80 10.12
C LEU A 168 10.80 -2.41 10.50
N ALA A 169 11.08 -3.62 10.01
CA ALA A 169 12.35 -4.31 10.17
C ALA A 169 13.50 -3.75 9.29
N LYS A 170 13.21 -2.73 8.48
CA LYS A 170 14.16 -2.05 7.57
C LYS A 170 14.88 -3.04 6.64
N ILE A 171 14.13 -3.98 6.07
CA ILE A 171 14.63 -4.86 5.02
C ILE A 171 15.09 -4.02 3.80
N PRO A 172 16.17 -4.39 3.09
CA PRO A 172 16.62 -3.63 1.93
C PRO A 172 15.54 -3.45 0.85
N PHE A 173 15.67 -2.41 0.03
CA PHE A 173 14.80 -2.15 -1.12
C PHE A 173 13.30 -1.91 -0.83
N CYS A 174 12.84 -1.78 0.42
CA CYS A 174 11.42 -1.49 0.72
C CYS A 174 10.83 -0.32 -0.08
N GLN A 175 11.56 0.80 -0.21
CA GLN A 175 11.09 1.96 -1.00
C GLN A 175 10.93 1.63 -2.50
N ALA A 176 11.83 0.79 -3.04
CA ALA A 176 11.78 0.41 -4.44
C ALA A 176 10.67 -0.62 -4.71
N ILE A 177 10.37 -1.49 -3.74
CA ILE A 177 9.20 -2.39 -3.76
C ILE A 177 7.90 -1.57 -3.73
N GLU A 178 7.79 -0.58 -2.85
CA GLU A 178 6.63 0.33 -2.80
C GLU A 178 6.44 1.10 -4.11
N ALA A 179 7.53 1.51 -4.76
CA ALA A 179 7.49 2.16 -6.07
C ALA A 179 6.97 1.24 -7.19
N ASP A 180 7.36 -0.04 -7.19
CA ASP A 180 6.85 -1.02 -8.16
C ASP A 180 5.35 -1.29 -7.92
N LEU A 181 4.94 -1.47 -6.66
CA LEU A 181 3.52 -1.64 -6.29
C LEU A 181 2.67 -0.44 -6.72
N LYS A 182 3.17 0.78 -6.50
CA LYS A 182 2.51 1.99 -7.00
C LYS A 182 2.40 2.00 -8.53
N THR A 183 3.44 1.55 -9.22
CA THR A 183 3.44 1.46 -10.69
C THR A 183 2.35 0.51 -11.16
N ILE A 184 2.23 -0.68 -10.56
CA ILE A 184 1.15 -1.64 -10.86
C ILE A 184 -0.22 -0.95 -10.75
N SER A 185 -0.47 -0.30 -9.60
CA SER A 185 -1.76 0.37 -9.35
C SER A 185 -2.09 1.42 -10.40
N VAL A 186 -1.12 2.28 -10.74
CA VAL A 186 -1.29 3.35 -11.74
C VAL A 186 -1.61 2.76 -13.12
N GLN A 187 -0.90 1.74 -13.56
CA GLN A 187 -1.04 1.18 -14.92
C GLN A 187 -2.32 0.39 -15.12
N LEU A 188 -2.94 -0.08 -14.04
CA LEU A 188 -4.19 -0.85 -14.06
C LEU A 188 -5.43 -0.02 -13.67
N GLN A 189 -5.24 1.26 -13.29
CA GLN A 189 -6.34 2.18 -12.97
C GLN A 189 -6.56 3.26 -14.04
N THR A 190 -5.75 3.26 -15.10
CA THR A 190 -5.96 4.12 -16.28
C THR A 190 -7.13 3.64 -17.12
N ASN A 191 -7.78 4.56 -17.85
CA ASN A 191 -8.86 4.23 -18.79
C ASN A 191 -8.40 3.26 -19.90
N ALA A 192 -7.10 3.21 -20.18
CA ALA A 192 -6.45 2.18 -20.98
C ALA A 192 -5.45 1.46 -20.06
N MET A 193 -5.80 0.24 -19.62
CA MET A 193 -4.91 -0.55 -18.77
C MET A 193 -3.68 -0.97 -19.58
N ASN A 194 -2.49 -0.79 -19.01
CA ASN A 194 -1.26 -1.30 -19.59
C ASN A 194 -0.82 -2.57 -18.83
N TYR A 195 -1.28 -3.72 -19.32
CA TYR A 195 -1.00 -5.01 -18.70
C TYR A 195 0.49 -5.38 -18.75
N GLY A 196 1.19 -5.06 -19.84
CA GLY A 196 2.62 -5.35 -19.98
C GLY A 196 3.49 -4.58 -18.97
N GLN A 197 3.24 -3.28 -18.81
CA GLN A 197 3.93 -2.45 -17.82
C GLN A 197 3.59 -2.87 -16.38
N ALA A 198 2.33 -3.26 -16.11
CA ALA A 198 1.94 -3.77 -14.80
C ALA A 198 2.62 -5.12 -14.48
N ARG A 199 2.62 -6.06 -15.44
CA ARG A 199 3.29 -7.37 -15.31
C ARG A 199 4.80 -7.22 -15.12
N TRP A 200 5.43 -6.30 -15.86
CA TRP A 200 6.84 -5.96 -15.65
C TRP A 200 7.08 -5.42 -14.24
N ALA A 201 6.21 -4.55 -13.72
CA ALA A 201 6.32 -4.05 -12.36
C ALA A 201 6.13 -5.14 -11.29
N TYR A 202 5.24 -6.12 -11.49
CA TYR A 202 5.17 -7.33 -10.63
C TYR A 202 6.49 -8.11 -10.63
N SER A 203 7.08 -8.32 -11.81
CA SER A 203 8.37 -9.01 -11.95
C SER A 203 9.50 -8.29 -11.21
N GLN A 204 9.55 -6.96 -11.35
CA GLN A 204 10.51 -6.12 -10.65
C GLN A 204 10.30 -6.13 -9.13
N CYS A 205 9.06 -6.14 -8.67
CA CYS A 205 8.72 -6.24 -7.25
C CYS A 205 9.24 -7.56 -6.66
N ALA A 206 8.95 -8.68 -7.33
CA ALA A 206 9.45 -10.01 -6.95
C ALA A 206 10.98 -10.06 -6.90
N GLU A 207 11.66 -9.52 -7.92
CA GLU A 207 13.12 -9.46 -7.98
C GLU A 207 13.70 -8.73 -6.77
N LYS A 208 13.14 -7.56 -6.43
CA LYS A 208 13.62 -6.72 -5.33
C LYS A 208 13.38 -7.39 -3.97
N ILE A 209 12.24 -8.05 -3.77
CA ILE A 209 11.95 -8.84 -2.56
C ILE A 209 13.00 -9.94 -2.37
N LEU A 210 13.25 -10.75 -3.41
CA LEU A 210 14.21 -11.85 -3.31
C LEU A 210 15.63 -11.33 -3.05
N LYS A 211 16.05 -10.26 -3.76
CA LYS A 211 17.36 -9.63 -3.53
C LYS A 211 17.49 -9.06 -2.12
N ALA A 212 16.44 -8.46 -1.57
CA ALA A 212 16.46 -7.91 -0.23
C ALA A 212 16.70 -8.99 0.84
N TRP A 213 16.04 -10.13 0.72
CA TRP A 213 16.25 -11.26 1.63
C TRP A 213 17.62 -11.92 1.44
N LEU A 214 18.12 -12.03 0.21
CA LEU A 214 19.48 -12.53 0.00
C LEU A 214 20.56 -11.59 0.56
N LEU A 215 20.36 -10.27 0.49
CA LEU A 215 21.22 -9.31 1.20
C LEU A 215 21.16 -9.53 2.71
N LYS A 216 19.96 -9.76 3.25
CA LYS A 216 19.76 -10.05 4.68
C LYS A 216 20.45 -11.35 5.11
N ALA A 217 20.56 -12.33 4.23
CA ALA A 217 21.34 -13.56 4.42
C ALA A 217 22.86 -13.37 4.28
N GLY A 218 23.34 -12.15 4.02
CA GLY A 218 24.77 -11.83 3.90
C GLY A 218 25.35 -11.98 2.50
N ILE A 219 24.54 -12.17 1.46
CA ILE A 219 25.03 -12.15 0.07
C ILE A 219 25.32 -10.72 -0.33
N SER A 220 26.54 -10.43 -0.78
CA SER A 220 26.92 -9.08 -1.22
C SER A 220 26.18 -8.63 -2.49
N GLU A 221 25.97 -7.32 -2.64
CA GLU A 221 25.38 -6.71 -3.83
C GLU A 221 26.13 -7.10 -5.12
N LYS A 222 27.47 -7.12 -5.06
CA LYS A 222 28.30 -7.55 -6.19
C LYS A 222 27.95 -8.97 -6.62
N ARG A 223 27.83 -9.90 -5.66
CA ARG A 223 27.43 -11.29 -5.96
C ARG A 223 26.00 -11.39 -6.47
N LEU A 224 25.09 -10.55 -5.96
CA LEU A 224 23.73 -10.44 -6.51
C LEU A 224 23.74 -10.08 -7.99
N LYS A 225 24.51 -9.07 -8.37
CA LYS A 225 24.63 -8.60 -9.75
C LYS A 225 25.31 -9.63 -10.66
N ASP A 226 26.48 -10.12 -10.24
CA ASP A 226 27.34 -10.94 -11.11
C ASP A 226 26.81 -12.38 -11.29
N LYS A 227 26.23 -12.98 -10.24
CA LYS A 227 25.82 -14.40 -10.26
C LYS A 227 24.35 -14.60 -10.61
N TYR A 228 23.46 -13.81 -10.01
CA TYR A 228 22.01 -14.02 -10.12
C TYR A 228 21.35 -13.06 -11.11
N GLY A 229 21.82 -11.81 -11.18
CA GLY A 229 21.34 -10.80 -12.13
C GLY A 229 19.87 -10.46 -11.91
N HIS A 230 19.06 -10.53 -12.97
CA HIS A 230 17.61 -10.28 -12.97
C HIS A 230 16.77 -11.57 -13.05
N SER A 231 17.40 -12.75 -12.95
CA SER A 231 16.69 -14.01 -13.12
C SER A 231 15.97 -14.41 -11.81
N ILE A 232 14.63 -14.36 -11.82
CA ILE A 232 13.79 -14.81 -10.70
C ILE A 232 14.10 -16.26 -10.34
N HIS A 233 14.22 -17.16 -11.33
CA HIS A 233 14.60 -18.56 -11.10
C HIS A 233 15.93 -18.70 -10.33
N LYS A 234 16.97 -17.94 -10.70
CA LYS A 234 18.25 -17.98 -9.98
C LYS A 234 18.14 -17.43 -8.56
N LEU A 235 17.33 -16.39 -8.36
CA LEU A 235 17.11 -15.75 -7.06
C LEU A 235 16.31 -16.66 -6.11
N VAL A 236 15.25 -17.32 -6.59
CA VAL A 236 14.49 -18.31 -5.81
C VAL A 236 15.35 -19.49 -5.41
N ASN A 237 16.13 -20.04 -6.34
CA ASN A 237 17.07 -21.12 -6.02
C ASN A 237 18.15 -20.70 -5.01
N ALA A 238 18.54 -19.42 -5.00
CA ALA A 238 19.44 -18.90 -3.98
C ALA A 238 18.72 -18.78 -2.64
N PHE A 239 17.49 -18.26 -2.62
CA PHE A 239 16.70 -18.11 -1.41
C PHE A 239 16.52 -19.47 -0.72
N ASN A 240 16.07 -20.49 -1.45
CA ASN A 240 15.84 -21.85 -0.93
C ASN A 240 17.10 -22.54 -0.40
N LYS A 241 18.30 -22.08 -0.80
CA LYS A 241 19.58 -22.58 -0.26
C LYS A 241 20.00 -21.88 1.04
N HIS A 242 19.53 -20.67 1.26
CA HIS A 242 19.93 -19.83 2.39
C HIS A 242 18.89 -19.80 3.50
N TYR A 243 17.63 -20.15 3.21
CA TYR A 243 16.51 -20.14 4.14
C TYR A 243 15.86 -21.52 4.23
N ASN A 244 15.24 -21.82 5.38
CA ASN A 244 14.48 -23.05 5.60
C ASN A 244 13.16 -23.03 4.84
N GLU A 245 12.56 -21.86 4.70
CA GLU A 245 11.37 -21.61 3.90
C GLU A 245 11.67 -21.94 2.43
N GLN A 246 10.79 -22.71 1.81
CA GLN A 246 10.96 -23.19 0.43
C GLN A 246 9.95 -22.50 -0.47
N LEU A 247 10.45 -21.56 -1.26
CA LEU A 247 9.69 -20.95 -2.34
C LEU A 247 9.46 -21.97 -3.45
N SER A 248 8.26 -21.95 -4.04
CA SER A 248 7.92 -22.80 -5.16
C SER A 248 8.86 -22.55 -6.34
N SER A 249 9.35 -23.63 -6.95
CA SER A 249 10.10 -23.59 -8.21
C SER A 249 9.19 -23.70 -9.44
N ASP A 250 7.89 -23.70 -9.24
CA ASP A 250 6.90 -23.88 -10.30
C ASP A 250 6.34 -22.54 -10.76
N LYS A 251 5.80 -22.51 -11.99
CA LYS A 251 5.09 -21.36 -12.56
C LYS A 251 5.88 -20.05 -12.58
N PHE A 252 7.20 -20.10 -12.81
CA PHE A 252 8.01 -18.88 -13.00
C PHE A 252 7.51 -17.99 -14.14
N ASP A 253 6.85 -18.58 -15.14
CA ASP A 253 6.25 -17.85 -16.26
C ASP A 253 5.16 -16.89 -15.80
N ALA A 254 4.49 -17.15 -14.65
CA ALA A 254 3.48 -16.27 -14.08
C ALA A 254 4.06 -14.91 -13.63
N ILE A 255 5.34 -14.84 -13.27
CA ILE A 255 5.98 -13.63 -12.72
C ILE A 255 7.15 -13.11 -13.57
N THR A 256 7.76 -13.97 -14.39
CA THR A 256 8.89 -13.59 -15.22
C THR A 256 8.40 -12.79 -16.40
N CYS A 257 8.96 -11.58 -16.56
CA CYS A 257 8.56 -10.67 -17.62
C CYS A 257 9.81 -10.06 -18.25
N SER A 258 9.92 -10.14 -19.58
CA SER A 258 11.00 -9.52 -20.33
C SER A 258 10.86 -7.99 -20.31
N PRO A 259 11.96 -7.24 -20.48
CA PRO A 259 11.88 -5.78 -20.61
C PRO A 259 11.07 -5.28 -21.81
N SER A 260 10.82 -6.14 -22.83
CA SER A 260 10.01 -5.89 -24.02
C SER A 260 8.53 -5.65 -23.72
N ALA A 261 8.01 -6.26 -22.65
CA ALA A 261 6.63 -6.12 -22.20
C ALA A 261 6.16 -4.67 -21.99
N ARG A 262 7.10 -3.72 -21.87
CA ARG A 262 6.82 -2.29 -21.71
C ARG A 262 6.55 -1.57 -23.03
N TYR A 263 6.89 -2.20 -24.16
CA TYR A 263 6.82 -1.63 -25.50
C TYR A 263 5.68 -2.25 -26.33
N ASP A 264 4.69 -2.86 -25.68
CA ASP A 264 3.54 -3.52 -26.30
C ASP A 264 3.94 -4.58 -27.35
N GLU A 265 5.12 -5.19 -27.19
CA GLU A 265 5.61 -6.27 -28.06
C GLU A 265 4.96 -7.63 -27.74
N ASP A 266 4.40 -7.76 -26.54
CA ASP A 266 3.79 -8.96 -26.00
C ASP A 266 2.31 -8.68 -25.63
N ASP A 267 1.39 -9.56 -26.02
CA ASP A 267 -0.03 -9.46 -25.69
C ASP A 267 -0.30 -10.04 -24.29
N PHE A 268 -0.53 -9.15 -23.30
CA PHE A 268 -0.91 -9.54 -21.93
C PHE A 268 -2.38 -9.27 -21.64
N SER A 269 -2.98 -10.11 -20.80
CA SER A 269 -4.38 -10.01 -20.40
C SER A 269 -4.54 -9.80 -18.90
N SER A 270 -5.80 -9.71 -18.45
CA SER A 270 -6.13 -9.67 -17.03
C SER A 270 -5.80 -10.98 -16.30
N GLU A 271 -5.75 -12.12 -16.98
CA GLU A 271 -5.27 -13.39 -16.42
C GLU A 271 -3.81 -13.28 -15.98
N ASP A 272 -2.93 -12.74 -16.85
CA ASP A 272 -1.50 -12.59 -16.54
C ASP A 272 -1.28 -11.75 -15.28
N ILE A 273 -2.10 -10.72 -15.08
CA ILE A 273 -2.06 -9.88 -13.88
C ILE A 273 -2.44 -10.66 -12.63
N ILE A 274 -3.51 -11.45 -12.69
CA ILE A 274 -3.96 -12.25 -11.54
C ILE A 274 -2.94 -13.34 -11.22
N GLU A 275 -2.34 -13.98 -12.23
CA GLU A 275 -1.29 -14.98 -12.03
C GLU A 275 -0.04 -14.38 -11.39
N ALA A 276 0.45 -13.24 -11.90
CA ALA A 276 1.59 -12.53 -11.33
C ALA A 276 1.33 -12.08 -9.88
N GLN A 277 0.13 -11.55 -9.61
CA GLN A 277 -0.28 -11.15 -8.27
C GLN A 277 -0.29 -12.34 -7.30
N ASN A 278 -0.92 -13.45 -7.70
CA ASN A 278 -1.04 -14.63 -6.86
C ASN A 278 0.33 -15.23 -6.55
N TRP A 279 1.21 -15.30 -7.55
CA TRP A 279 2.59 -15.76 -7.36
C TRP A 279 3.36 -14.85 -6.38
N LEU A 280 3.22 -13.53 -6.52
CA LEU A 280 3.87 -12.57 -5.63
C LEU A 280 3.38 -12.71 -4.19
N PHE A 281 2.05 -12.81 -3.99
CA PHE A 281 1.45 -13.01 -2.67
C PHE A 281 1.86 -14.34 -2.05
N GLU A 282 1.87 -15.42 -2.82
CA GLU A 282 2.37 -16.72 -2.35
C GLU A 282 3.84 -16.65 -1.91
N THR A 283 4.67 -15.95 -2.68
CA THR A 283 6.09 -15.73 -2.34
C THR A 283 6.22 -14.96 -1.03
N ILE A 284 5.49 -13.86 -0.87
CA ILE A 284 5.53 -13.04 0.35
C ILE A 284 5.09 -13.86 1.58
N LYS A 285 3.96 -14.57 1.47
CA LYS A 285 3.44 -15.41 2.57
C LYS A 285 4.40 -16.54 2.93
N THR A 286 5.00 -17.18 1.94
CA THR A 286 5.97 -18.27 2.17
C THR A 286 7.24 -17.76 2.86
N ILE A 287 7.70 -16.55 2.53
CA ILE A 287 8.81 -15.90 3.25
C ILE A 287 8.40 -15.56 4.70
N GLY A 288 7.18 -15.07 4.88
CA GLY A 288 6.67 -14.65 6.18
C GLY A 288 7.37 -13.39 6.73
N PHE A 289 7.13 -13.07 8.00
CA PHE A 289 7.71 -11.88 8.64
C PHE A 289 9.23 -11.93 8.78
N SER A 290 9.79 -13.11 9.02
CA SER A 290 11.22 -13.32 9.24
C SER A 290 11.58 -14.79 8.96
N PRO A 291 11.96 -15.15 7.72
CA PRO A 291 12.40 -16.49 7.38
C PRO A 291 13.64 -16.89 8.17
N LYS A 292 13.79 -18.19 8.44
CA LYS A 292 14.90 -18.74 9.22
C LYS A 292 16.03 -19.14 8.29
N LEU A 293 17.25 -18.69 8.58
CA LEU A 293 18.42 -19.16 7.85
C LEU A 293 18.54 -20.69 7.93
N ALA A 294 18.86 -21.31 6.81
CA ALA A 294 19.21 -22.71 6.77
C ALA A 294 20.55 -22.91 7.49
N THR A 295 20.67 -23.98 8.26
CA THR A 295 21.97 -24.40 8.81
C THR A 295 22.79 -24.94 7.63
N ILE A 296 23.80 -24.17 7.20
CA ILE A 296 24.74 -24.54 6.13
C ILE A 296 25.89 -25.34 6.73
#